data_AF-A0A6N6KRE7-F1
#
_entry.id   AF-A0A6N6KRE7-F1
#
_cell.length_a   1.000
_cell.length_b   1.000
_cell.length_c   1.000
_cell.angle_alpha   90.00
_cell.angle_beta   90.00
_cell.angle_gamma   90.00
#
_symmetry.space_group_name_H-M   'P 1'
#
loop_
_entity.id
_entity.type
_entity.pdbx_description
1 polymer ?
#
loop_
_entity_poly.entity_id
_entity_poly.type
_entity_poly.pdbx_seq_one_letter_code
_entity_poly.pdbx_strand_id
1 'polypeptide(L)'
;MKLMTIYQGDNKIELHNSILGKETVYVNNEEVSSKYSFWGTSHVFDVLEDSEWVEYELVTGLGMYGVTIDLYREGYAIIESSSGCRSGI
;
A
#
# COMPACT_ATOMS: atom_id res chain seq x y z
N MET A 1 -2.22 -14.25 -3.05
CA MET A 1 -3.56 -13.89 -3.54
C MET A 1 -3.62 -12.39 -3.71
N LYS A 2 -4.16 -11.90 -4.82
CA LYS A 2 -4.35 -10.45 -5.00
C LYS A 2 -5.50 -9.96 -4.12
N LEU A 3 -5.25 -8.91 -3.34
CA LEU A 3 -6.26 -8.28 -2.49
C LEU A 3 -6.91 -7.08 -3.19
N MET A 4 -6.10 -6.21 -3.81
CA MET A 4 -6.62 -5.04 -4.52
C MET A 4 -5.71 -4.60 -5.67
N THR A 5 -6.26 -3.72 -6.51
CA THR A 5 -5.54 -2.99 -7.55
C THR A 5 -5.94 -1.52 -7.46
N ILE A 6 -4.95 -0.62 -7.44
CA ILE A 6 -5.13 0.83 -7.46
C ILE A 6 -4.45 1.35 -8.73
N TYR A 7 -5.14 2.22 -9.45
CA TYR A 7 -4.56 2.94 -10.59
C TYR A 7 -4.30 4.38 -10.16
N GLN A 8 -3.06 4.84 -10.30
CA GLN A 8 -2.67 6.21 -10.05
C GLN A 8 -1.89 6.74 -11.25
N GLY A 9 -2.56 7.55 -12.08
CA GLY A 9 -2.07 7.89 -13.41
C GLY A 9 -1.89 6.62 -14.25
N ASP A 10 -0.70 6.45 -14.83
CA ASP A 10 -0.32 5.27 -15.60
C ASP A 10 0.19 4.11 -14.74
N ASN A 11 0.36 4.34 -13.43
CA ASN A 11 0.89 3.33 -12.51
C ASN A 11 -0.20 2.42 -11.98
N LYS A 12 0.04 1.11 -12.09
CA LYS A 12 -0.81 0.07 -11.53
C LYS A 12 -0.15 -0.49 -10.27
N ILE A 13 -0.74 -0.18 -9.12
CA ILE A 13 -0.30 -0.65 -7.80
C ILE A 13 -1.16 -1.84 -7.38
N GLU A 14 -0.55 -2.96 -7.02
CA GLU A 14 -1.25 -4.18 -6.59
C GLU A 14 -0.76 -4.64 -5.23
N LEU A 15 -1.68 -4.84 -4.29
CA LEU A 15 -1.39 -5.48 -3.00
C LEU A 15 -1.77 -6.95 -3.07
N HIS A 16 -0.82 -7.80 -2.74
CA HIS A 16 -0.97 -9.24 -2.64
C HIS A 16 -0.74 -9.67 -1.20
N ASN A 17 -1.45 -10.71 -0.75
CA ASN A 17 -1.22 -11.36 0.54
C ASN A 17 -1.17 -12.89 0.36
N SER A 18 -0.25 -13.56 1.05
CA SER A 18 -0.15 -15.02 1.08
C SER A 18 -0.89 -15.63 2.26
N ILE A 19 -1.25 -16.91 2.19
CA ILE A 19 -1.91 -17.60 3.31
C ILE A 19 -1.08 -17.53 4.61
N LEU A 20 0.24 -17.35 4.51
CA LEU A 20 1.16 -17.21 5.64
C LEU A 20 1.34 -15.75 6.12
N GLY A 21 0.53 -14.80 5.65
CA GLY A 21 0.62 -13.39 6.05
C GLY A 21 1.76 -12.61 5.39
N LYS A 22 2.26 -13.07 4.24
CA LYS A 22 3.23 -12.31 3.45
C LYS A 22 2.50 -11.30 2.58
N GLU A 23 2.64 -10.02 2.88
CA GLU A 23 2.14 -8.90 2.10
C GLU A 23 3.19 -8.48 1.07
N THR A 24 2.77 -8.21 -0.16
CA THR A 24 3.66 -7.85 -1.27
C THR A 24 3.00 -6.81 -2.15
N VAL A 25 3.71 -5.72 -2.41
CA VAL A 25 3.26 -4.61 -3.26
C VAL A 25 3.99 -4.71 -4.59
N TYR A 26 3.22 -4.67 -5.67
CA TYR A 26 3.73 -4.59 -7.03
C TYR A 26 3.36 -3.25 -7.66
N VAL A 27 4.29 -2.65 -8.39
CA VAL A 27 4.03 -1.48 -9.26
C VAL A 27 4.35 -1.90 -10.68
N ASN A 28 3.38 -1.81 -11.60
CA ASN A 28 3.56 -2.19 -13.00
C ASN A 28 4.14 -3.62 -13.18
N ASN A 29 3.73 -4.54 -12.30
CA ASN A 29 4.20 -5.94 -12.18
C ASN A 29 5.61 -6.13 -11.59
N GLU A 30 6.29 -5.08 -11.17
CA GLU A 30 7.56 -5.17 -10.44
C GLU A 30 7.32 -5.21 -8.93
N GLU A 31 7.98 -6.13 -8.21
CA GLU A 31 7.91 -6.21 -6.75
C GLU A 31 8.69 -5.05 -6.13
N VAL A 32 7.99 -4.10 -5.51
CA VAL A 32 8.62 -2.93 -4.87
C VAL A 32 8.72 -3.06 -3.36
N SER A 33 7.90 -3.93 -2.74
CA SER A 33 7.94 -4.15 -1.30
C SER A 33 7.36 -5.50 -0.92
N SER A 34 7.94 -6.16 0.08
CA SER A 34 7.48 -7.47 0.58
C SER A 34 7.77 -7.59 2.08
N LYS A 35 6.73 -7.84 2.89
CA LYS A 35 6.82 -7.92 4.36
C LYS A 35 5.92 -9.02 4.91
N TYR A 36 6.31 -9.64 6.02
CA TYR A 36 5.41 -10.50 6.80
C TYR A 36 4.67 -9.66 7.81
N SER A 37 3.35 -9.84 7.90
CA SER A 37 2.47 -9.06 8.76
C SER A 37 1.25 -9.90 9.15
N PHE A 38 0.87 -9.79 10.42
CA PHE A 38 -0.37 -10.35 10.95
C PHE A 38 -1.42 -9.28 11.27
N TRP A 39 -1.00 -8.06 11.60
CA TRP A 39 -1.87 -6.96 12.04
C TRP A 39 -1.96 -5.80 11.05
N GLY A 40 -1.16 -5.85 9.97
CA GLY A 40 -0.89 -4.73 9.10
C GLY A 40 0.57 -4.27 9.16
N THR A 41 0.99 -3.55 8.12
CA THR A 41 2.33 -2.95 8.03
C THR A 41 2.31 -1.75 7.08
N SER A 42 3.37 -0.96 7.09
CA SER A 42 3.58 0.11 6.11
C SER A 42 4.57 -0.35 5.05
N HIS A 43 4.19 -0.22 3.78
CA HIS A 43 5.04 -0.43 2.61
C HIS A 43 5.39 0.93 2.00
N VAL A 44 6.60 1.41 2.25
CA VAL A 44 7.15 2.61 1.61
C VAL A 44 7.96 2.19 0.38
N PHE A 45 7.71 2.84 -0.75
CA PHE A 45 8.39 2.58 -2.02
C PHE A 45 8.33 3.81 -2.94
N ASP A 46 9.32 3.93 -3.83
CA ASP A 46 9.37 5.02 -4.80
C ASP A 46 8.91 4.55 -6.18
N VAL A 47 8.22 5.44 -6.91
CA VAL A 47 7.79 5.23 -8.29
C VAL A 47 8.31 6.37 -9.16
N LEU A 48 8.90 6.04 -10.32
CA LEU A 48 9.34 7.05 -11.28
C LEU A 48 8.13 7.59 -12.06
N GLU A 49 7.77 8.85 -11.83
CA GLU A 49 6.69 9.57 -12.50
C GLU A 49 7.24 10.85 -13.14
N ASP A 50 7.00 11.06 -14.43
CA ASP A 50 7.44 12.27 -15.15
C ASP A 50 8.94 12.64 -14.97
N SER A 51 9.81 11.64 -14.80
CA SER A 51 11.26 11.76 -14.52
C SER A 51 11.63 12.16 -13.08
N GLU A 52 10.68 12.15 -12.16
CA GLU A 52 10.88 12.37 -10.74
C GLU A 52 10.54 11.10 -9.93
N TRP A 53 11.31 10.82 -8.89
CA TRP A 53 10.98 9.75 -7.95
C TRP A 53 9.96 10.27 -6.96
N VAL A 54 8.81 9.60 -6.91
CA VAL A 54 7.68 9.93 -6.05
C VAL A 54 7.53 8.87 -4.99
N GLU A 55 7.53 9.28 -3.72
CA GLU A 55 7.36 8.36 -2.59
C GLU A 55 5.88 7.99 -2.42
N TYR A 56 5.62 6.70 -2.32
CA TYR A 56 4.34 6.14 -1.93
C TYR A 56 4.45 5.39 -0.61
N GLU A 57 3.39 5.49 0.19
CA GLU A 57 3.22 4.70 1.41
C GLU A 57 1.88 3.98 1.33
N LEU A 58 1.92 2.64 1.25
CA LEU A 58 0.74 1.78 1.34
C LEU A 58 0.70 1.16 2.74
N VAL A 59 -0.26 1.57 3.55
CA VAL A 59 -0.45 1.08 4.91
C VAL A 59 -1.58 0.08 4.92
N THR A 60 -1.30 -1.11 5.43
CA THR A 60 -2.31 -2.14 5.69
C THR A 60 -2.58 -2.22 7.19
N GLY A 61 -3.80 -2.64 7.53
CA GLY A 61 -4.25 -2.83 8.90
C GLY A 61 -5.37 -3.86 9.00
N LEU A 62 -5.88 -4.07 10.22
CA LEU A 62 -7.08 -4.86 10.48
C LEU A 62 -8.14 -3.99 11.16
N GLY A 63 -9.32 -3.93 10.54
CA GLY A 63 -10.52 -3.30 11.08
C GLY A 63 -11.63 -4.31 11.34
N MET A 64 -12.78 -3.81 11.81
CA MET A 64 -13.95 -4.64 12.16
C MET A 64 -14.44 -5.53 11.01
N TYR A 65 -14.27 -5.08 9.76
CA TYR A 65 -14.75 -5.78 8.56
C TYR A 65 -13.64 -6.42 7.71
N GLY A 66 -12.42 -6.54 8.25
CA GLY A 66 -11.30 -7.17 7.56
C GLY A 66 -10.11 -6.22 7.36
N VAL A 67 -9.35 -6.44 6.28
CA VAL A 67 -8.14 -5.66 5.99
C VAL A 67 -8.49 -4.23 5.64
N THR A 68 -7.77 -3.28 6.23
CA THR A 68 -7.90 -1.84 5.99
C THR A 68 -6.68 -1.38 5.20
N ILE A 69 -6.86 -0.43 4.29
CA ILE A 69 -5.79 -0.01 3.38
C ILE A 69 -5.86 1.51 3.23
N ASP A 70 -4.73 2.15 3.50
CA ASP A 70 -4.49 3.57 3.23
C ASP A 70 -3.37 3.67 2.20
N LEU A 71 -3.47 4.65 1.29
CA LEU A 71 -2.43 4.94 0.31
C LEU A 71 -2.11 6.43 0.36
N TYR A 72 -0.83 6.74 0.52
CA TYR A 72 -0.31 8.11 0.48
C TYR A 72 0.68 8.26 -0.68
N ARG A 73 0.73 9.46 -1.25
CA ARG A 73 1.70 9.90 -2.25
C ARG A 73 2.31 11.22 -1.78
N GLU A 74 3.62 11.28 -1.62
CA GLU A 74 4.31 12.45 -1.05
C GLU A 74 3.72 12.89 0.30
N GLY A 75 3.33 11.92 1.13
CA GLY A 75 2.68 12.14 2.42
C GLY A 75 1.20 12.57 2.36
N TYR A 76 0.65 12.89 1.18
CA TYR A 76 -0.76 13.22 1.01
C TYR A 76 -1.60 11.98 0.78
N ALA A 77 -2.74 11.87 1.45
CA ALA A 77 -3.60 10.71 1.32
C ALA A 77 -4.34 10.71 -0.03
N ILE A 78 -4.27 9.58 -0.73
CA ILE A 78 -5.08 9.25 -1.92
C ILE A 78 -6.26 8.38 -1.49
N ILE A 79 -6.02 7.43 -0.59
CA ILE A 79 -7.03 6.55 -0.02
C ILE A 79 -6.86 6.57 1.50
N GLU A 80 -7.93 6.88 2.22
CA GLU A 80 -8.00 6.75 3.68
C GLU A 80 -9.15 5.81 4.05
N SER A 81 -8.82 4.72 4.72
CA SER A 81 -9.79 3.86 5.36
C SER A 81 -10.35 4.56 6.59
N SER A 82 -11.64 4.33 6.88
CA SER A 82 -12.33 4.92 8.04
C SER A 82 -11.75 4.52 9.41
N SER A 83 -10.85 3.54 9.42
CA SER A 83 -10.13 3.00 10.57
C SER A 83 -8.65 3.41 10.60
N GLY A 84 -8.17 4.13 9.59
CA GLY A 84 -6.81 4.64 9.47
C GLY A 84 -6.53 5.68 10.55
N CYS A 85 -6.19 5.21 11.74
CA CYS A 85 -5.68 6.05 12.81
C CYS A 85 -4.22 6.40 12.46
N ARG A 86 -4.00 7.47 11.68
CA ARG A 86 -2.72 8.15 11.74
C ARG A 86 -2.69 8.87 13.09
N SER A 87 -2.15 8.21 14.13
CA SER A 87 -1.72 8.93 15.33
C SER A 87 -0.70 9.95 14.86
N GLY A 88 -1.18 11.15 14.61
CA GLY A 88 -0.33 12.29 14.31
C GLY A 88 0.52 12.61 15.53
N ILE A 89 1.81 12.79 15.25
CA ILE A 89 2.87 13.36 16.09
C ILE A 89 3.58 12.35 17.00
#